data_AF-A0A9W7ATM6-F1
#
_entry.id   AF-A0A9W7ATM6-F1
#
_cell.length_a   1.000
_cell.length_b   1.000
_cell.length_c   1.000
_cell.angle_alpha   90.00
_cell.angle_beta   90.00
_cell.angle_gamma   90.00
#
_symmetry.space_group_name_H-M   'P 1'
#
loop_
_entity.id
_entity.type
_entity.pdbx_description
1 polymer ?
#
loop_
_entity_poly.entity_id
_entity_poly.type
_entity_poly.pdbx_seq_one_letter_code
_entity_poly.pdbx_strand_id
1 'polypeptide(L)'
;MLSESPRPPPNVRWIKLLVSLFSSSYSILNNSFLTRLISPPFSFCVRFVINLYNRLLSFLHRNMFPSRKIRNAFILPTLRSPRHWATKNTMLLAMTFILSCTSRGLQTCPMEGINQRGLLSALDVPEPWRYEAAMIVSVGKAYSGGASNEDDVGMAHPDPRGVGANSTPRFSLDSYLLSSPKLQAPRTPS
;
A
#
# COMPACT_ATOMS: atom_id res chain seq x y z
N MET A 1 -36.62 7.59 31.14
CA MET A 1 -35.30 7.08 31.54
C MET A 1 -34.24 7.74 30.68
N LEU A 2 -33.59 8.78 31.19
CA LEU A 2 -32.58 9.56 30.48
C LEU A 2 -31.23 8.85 30.61
N SER A 3 -30.68 8.42 29.47
CA SER A 3 -29.36 7.79 29.36
C SER A 3 -28.28 8.84 29.58
N GLU A 4 -27.51 8.70 30.66
CA GLU A 4 -26.34 9.52 30.93
C GLU A 4 -25.26 9.28 29.86
N SER A 5 -24.86 10.34 29.18
CA SER A 5 -23.80 10.34 28.18
C SER A 5 -22.43 10.09 28.85
N PRO A 6 -21.63 9.11 28.37
CA PRO A 6 -20.33 8.80 28.96
C PRO A 6 -19.36 9.98 28.81
N ARG A 7 -18.78 10.42 29.94
CA ARG A 7 -17.81 11.52 29.97
C ARG A 7 -16.57 11.14 29.15
N PRO A 8 -16.10 12.03 28.25
CA PRO A 8 -14.93 11.74 27.44
C PRO A 8 -13.67 11.66 28.32
N PRO A 9 -12.70 10.79 27.96
CA PRO A 9 -11.48 10.62 28.74
C PRO A 9 -10.66 11.92 28.80
N PRO A 10 -9.90 12.18 29.87
CA PRO A 10 -9.25 13.49 30.13
C PRO A 10 -8.24 13.95 29.06
N ASN A 11 -7.85 13.06 28.14
CA ASN A 11 -6.78 13.30 27.17
C ASN A 11 -7.26 13.82 25.81
N VAL A 12 -8.58 13.84 25.53
CA VAL A 12 -9.08 14.30 24.21
C VAL A 12 -8.94 15.81 24.01
N ARG A 13 -8.84 16.60 25.09
CA ARG A 13 -8.66 18.06 25.00
C ARG A 13 -7.30 18.41 24.38
N TRP A 14 -6.24 17.70 24.75
CA TRP A 14 -4.89 17.88 24.19
C TRP A 14 -4.79 17.42 22.74
N ILE A 15 -5.44 16.30 22.40
CA ILE A 15 -5.47 15.78 21.02
C ILE A 15 -6.25 16.74 20.11
N LYS A 16 -7.39 17.27 20.56
CA LYS A 16 -8.14 18.31 19.81
C LYS A 16 -7.33 19.59 19.63
N LEU A 17 -6.49 19.96 20.59
CA LEU A 17 -5.61 21.13 20.52
C LEU A 17 -4.46 20.93 19.52
N LEU A 18 -3.85 19.74 19.49
CA LEU A 18 -2.81 19.39 18.51
C LEU A 18 -3.36 19.27 17.09
N VAL A 19 -4.52 18.62 16.93
CA VAL A 19 -5.21 18.53 15.63
C VAL A 19 -5.64 19.92 15.18
N SER A 20 -6.12 20.78 16.07
CA SER A 20 -6.42 22.20 15.79
C SER A 20 -5.17 22.98 15.34
N LEU A 21 -4.04 22.82 16.03
CA LEU A 21 -2.79 23.51 15.67
C LEU A 21 -2.24 23.10 14.29
N PHE A 22 -2.37 21.82 13.92
CA PHE A 22 -1.92 21.33 12.62
C PHE A 22 -2.96 21.50 11.50
N SER A 23 -4.27 21.57 11.81
CA SER A 23 -5.32 21.83 10.80
C SER A 23 -5.61 23.32 10.58
N SER A 24 -5.34 24.18 11.56
CA SER A 24 -5.55 25.65 11.48
C SER A 24 -4.49 26.40 10.66
N SER A 25 -3.42 25.73 10.20
CA SER A 25 -2.40 26.38 9.37
C SER A 25 -2.92 26.87 8.00
N TYR A 26 -4.17 26.56 7.62
CA TYR A 26 -4.73 26.90 6.31
C TYR A 26 -5.91 27.88 6.29
N SER A 27 -6.47 28.33 7.43
CA SER A 27 -7.67 29.21 7.37
C SER A 27 -7.73 30.39 8.32
N ILE A 28 -7.00 30.42 9.44
CA ILE A 28 -7.12 31.52 10.44
C ILE A 28 -6.19 32.71 10.17
N LEU A 29 -5.22 32.58 9.28
CA LEU A 29 -4.30 33.68 8.90
C LEU A 29 -4.63 34.23 7.51
N ASN A 30 -5.90 34.55 7.27
CA ASN A 30 -6.34 35.14 6.02
C ASN A 30 -6.14 36.67 5.95
N ASN A 31 -5.21 37.27 6.71
CA ASN A 31 -4.94 38.72 6.56
C ASN A 31 -3.62 39.31 7.08
N SER A 32 -2.50 38.57 7.10
CA SER A 32 -1.25 39.17 7.56
C SER A 32 -0.05 38.83 6.68
N PHE A 33 0.47 39.85 5.99
CA PHE A 33 1.80 39.91 5.36
C PHE A 33 2.90 39.33 6.28
N LEU A 34 2.74 39.46 7.60
CA LEU A 34 3.60 38.87 8.63
C LEU A 34 3.78 37.35 8.47
N THR A 35 2.72 36.61 8.13
CA THR A 35 2.78 35.14 8.01
C THR A 35 3.64 34.69 6.83
N ARG A 36 3.62 35.45 5.72
CA ARG A 36 4.47 35.19 4.55
C ARG A 36 5.94 35.55 4.82
N LEU A 37 6.20 36.53 5.69
CA LEU A 37 7.56 36.90 6.05
C LEU A 37 8.19 35.95 7.07
N ILE A 38 7.40 35.46 8.03
CA ILE A 38 7.89 34.65 9.16
C ILE A 38 7.86 33.14 8.87
N SER A 39 6.95 32.65 8.03
CA SER A 39 6.86 31.20 7.77
C SER A 39 8.07 30.61 7.03
N PRO A 40 8.71 31.27 6.04
CA PRO A 40 9.90 30.71 5.40
C PRO A 40 11.12 30.55 6.35
N PRO A 41 11.54 31.57 7.14
CA PRO A 41 12.68 31.40 8.05
C PRO A 41 12.35 30.44 9.20
N PHE A 42 11.10 30.39 9.68
CA PHE A 42 10.71 29.44 10.71
C PHE A 42 10.77 27.99 10.20
N SER A 43 10.25 27.72 9.00
CA SER A 43 10.35 26.38 8.38
C SER A 43 11.80 25.98 8.13
N PHE A 44 12.64 26.93 7.68
CA PHE A 44 14.07 26.71 7.51
C PHE A 44 14.76 26.38 8.84
N CYS A 45 14.48 27.12 9.92
CA CYS A 45 15.04 26.85 11.25
C CYS A 45 14.65 25.47 11.78
N VAL A 46 13.37 25.09 11.70
CA VAL A 46 12.92 23.77 12.15
C VAL A 46 13.59 22.66 11.33
N ARG A 47 13.65 22.81 10.00
CA ARG A 47 14.35 21.85 9.13
C ARG A 47 15.85 21.80 9.43
N PHE A 48 16.48 22.94 9.72
CA PHE A 48 17.89 23.03 10.07
C PHE A 48 18.18 22.31 11.39
N VAL A 49 17.38 22.54 12.42
CA VAL A 49 17.51 21.87 13.74
C VAL A 49 17.31 20.36 13.60
N ILE A 50 16.28 19.91 12.88
CA ILE A 50 16.03 18.48 12.67
C ILE A 50 17.17 17.84 11.88
N ASN A 51 17.66 18.49 10.82
CA ASN A 51 18.77 17.99 10.03
C ASN A 51 20.10 17.96 10.80
N LEU A 52 20.35 18.97 11.64
CA LEU A 52 21.52 19.05 12.50
C LEU A 52 21.47 17.96 13.58
N TYR A 53 20.33 17.77 14.22
CA TYR A 53 20.11 16.71 15.20
C TYR A 53 20.30 15.32 14.57
N ASN A 54 19.72 15.08 13.39
CA ASN A 54 19.89 13.81 12.67
C ASN A 54 21.34 13.59 12.22
N ARG A 55 22.07 14.64 11.80
CA ARG A 55 23.50 14.55 11.49
C ARG A 55 24.34 14.28 12.73
N LEU A 56 24.04 14.93 13.86
CA LEU A 56 24.73 14.73 15.13
C LEU A 56 24.50 13.31 15.65
N LEU A 57 23.26 12.83 15.64
CA LEU A 57 22.95 11.43 15.97
C LEU A 57 23.64 10.45 15.02
N SER A 58 23.65 10.73 13.72
CA SER A 58 24.35 9.89 12.75
C SER A 58 25.86 9.90 12.95
N PHE A 59 26.44 11.03 13.35
CA PHE A 59 27.85 11.16 13.65
C PHE A 59 28.22 10.44 14.95
N LEU A 60 27.43 10.63 16.01
CA LEU A 60 27.56 9.92 17.29
C LEU A 60 27.42 8.41 17.08
N HIS A 61 26.42 7.96 16.32
CA HIS A 61 26.24 6.55 16.01
C HIS A 61 27.35 5.97 15.11
N ARG A 62 27.95 6.78 14.22
CA ARG A 62 29.09 6.35 13.40
C ARG A 62 30.40 6.24 14.18
N ASN A 63 30.61 7.12 15.16
CA ASN A 63 31.85 7.14 15.95
C ASN A 63 31.79 6.24 17.19
N MET A 64 30.62 6.09 17.81
CA MET A 64 30.47 5.35 19.08
C MET A 64 30.29 3.84 18.89
N PHE A 65 29.77 3.39 17.74
CA PHE A 65 29.55 1.97 17.46
C PHE A 65 30.19 1.55 16.13
N PRO A 66 31.54 1.38 16.10
CA PRO A 66 32.25 0.86 14.94
C PRO A 66 31.91 -0.60 14.62
N SER A 67 31.16 -1.27 15.50
CA SER A 67 30.67 -2.64 15.33
C SER A 67 29.63 -2.74 14.21
N ARG A 68 30.12 -2.88 12.98
CA ARG A 68 29.41 -3.19 11.73
C ARG A 68 28.48 -4.42 11.76
N LYS A 69 28.30 -5.12 12.87
CA LYS A 69 27.67 -6.46 12.91
C LYS A 69 26.17 -6.49 13.24
N ILE A 70 25.55 -5.38 13.67
CA ILE A 70 24.13 -5.39 14.12
C ILE A 70 23.16 -4.65 13.16
N ARG A 71 23.65 -4.05 12.07
CA ARG A 71 22.75 -3.41 11.09
C ARG A 71 21.88 -4.38 10.27
N ASN A 72 22.12 -5.69 10.37
CA ASN A 72 21.36 -6.72 9.66
C ASN A 72 20.38 -7.50 10.55
N ALA A 73 20.30 -7.21 11.85
CA ALA A 73 19.64 -8.12 12.79
C ALA A 73 18.13 -7.93 12.93
N PHE A 74 17.54 -6.84 12.43
CA PHE A 74 16.08 -6.69 12.46
C PHE A 74 15.60 -5.71 11.38
N ILE A 75 15.64 -6.16 10.12
CA ILE A 75 14.84 -5.53 9.07
C ILE A 75 13.41 -6.01 9.29
N LEU A 76 12.67 -5.36 10.18
CA LEU A 76 11.23 -5.33 10.00
C LEU A 76 11.02 -4.80 8.57
N PRO A 77 10.18 -5.43 7.73
CA PRO A 77 9.79 -4.84 6.45
C PRO A 77 9.07 -3.53 6.76
N THR A 78 9.84 -2.45 6.90
CA THR A 78 9.29 -1.14 7.16
C THR A 78 8.65 -0.73 5.84
N LEU A 79 7.32 -0.66 5.86
CA LEU A 79 6.50 -0.13 4.76
C LEU A 79 6.77 1.36 4.45
N ARG A 80 7.90 1.89 4.92
CA ARG A 80 8.31 3.29 4.84
C ARG A 80 9.07 3.63 3.57
N SER A 81 9.60 2.66 2.82
CA SER A 81 10.32 3.04 1.61
C SER A 81 9.34 3.59 0.57
N PRO A 82 9.66 4.71 -0.10
CA PRO A 82 8.82 5.29 -1.15
C PRO A 82 8.50 4.28 -2.26
N ARG A 83 9.43 3.35 -2.50
CA ARG A 83 9.28 2.22 -3.44
C ARG A 83 8.06 1.35 -3.09
N HIS A 84 7.98 0.84 -1.86
CA HIS A 84 6.84 0.00 -1.44
C HIS A 84 5.51 0.76 -1.51
N TRP A 85 5.51 2.06 -1.21
CA TRP A 85 4.32 2.88 -1.30
C TRP A 85 3.86 3.03 -2.77
N ALA A 86 4.79 3.32 -3.68
CA ALA A 86 4.50 3.38 -5.12
C ALA A 86 3.95 2.04 -5.63
N THR A 87 4.60 0.92 -5.30
CA THR A 87 4.16 -0.43 -5.70
C THR A 87 2.72 -0.70 -5.25
N LYS A 88 2.36 -0.37 -4.00
CA LYS A 88 0.98 -0.56 -3.50
C LYS A 88 -0.05 0.25 -4.28
N ASN A 89 0.25 1.51 -4.57
CA ASN A 89 -0.65 2.34 -5.38
C ASN A 89 -0.80 1.76 -6.80
N THR A 90 0.29 1.28 -7.40
CA THR A 90 0.25 0.62 -8.71
C THR A 90 -0.58 -0.66 -8.67
N MET A 91 -0.54 -1.43 -7.58
CA MET A 91 -1.35 -2.64 -7.43
C MET A 91 -2.86 -2.34 -7.34
N LEU A 92 -3.26 -1.24 -6.69
CA LEU A 92 -4.66 -0.78 -6.69
C LEU A 92 -5.13 -0.40 -8.10
N LEU A 93 -4.28 0.26 -8.87
CA LEU A 93 -4.55 0.58 -10.27
C LEU A 93 -4.64 -0.70 -11.12
N ALA A 94 -3.73 -1.65 -10.92
CA ALA A 94 -3.74 -2.92 -11.63
C ALA A 94 -5.02 -3.73 -11.38
N MET A 95 -5.51 -3.78 -10.14
CA MET A 95 -6.79 -4.41 -9.81
C MET A 95 -7.95 -3.77 -10.59
N THR A 96 -7.97 -2.44 -10.65
CA THR A 96 -8.99 -1.69 -11.39
C THR A 96 -8.92 -1.97 -12.89
N PHE A 97 -7.70 -2.02 -13.44
CA PHE A 97 -7.46 -2.36 -14.84
C PHE A 97 -7.94 -3.78 -15.18
N ILE A 98 -7.59 -4.77 -14.35
CA ILE A 98 -8.03 -6.16 -14.52
C ILE A 98 -9.56 -6.24 -14.51
N LEU A 99 -10.22 -5.62 -13.53
CA LEU A 99 -11.69 -5.62 -13.45
C LEU A 99 -12.34 -4.94 -14.67
N SER A 100 -11.71 -3.88 -15.19
CA SER A 100 -12.18 -3.19 -16.40
C SER A 100 -11.99 -3.99 -17.70
N CYS A 101 -11.01 -4.90 -17.72
CA CYS A 101 -10.82 -5.84 -18.83
C CYS A 101 -11.89 -6.93 -18.76
N THR A 102 -12.13 -7.49 -17.57
CA THR A 102 -13.18 -8.48 -17.33
C THR A 102 -14.57 -7.94 -17.70
N SER A 103 -14.88 -6.67 -17.38
CA SER A 103 -16.17 -6.07 -17.75
C SER A 103 -16.36 -5.91 -19.26
N ARG A 104 -15.27 -5.92 -20.04
CA ARG A 104 -15.27 -5.90 -21.51
C ARG A 104 -15.16 -7.30 -22.13
N GLY A 105 -15.23 -8.36 -21.32
CA GLY A 105 -15.08 -9.75 -21.79
C GLY A 105 -13.65 -10.10 -22.24
N LEU A 106 -12.65 -9.36 -21.78
CA LEU A 106 -11.23 -9.69 -21.99
C LEU A 106 -10.73 -10.56 -20.84
N GLN A 107 -9.85 -11.50 -21.17
CA GLN A 107 -9.12 -12.29 -20.18
C GLN A 107 -7.78 -11.63 -19.84
N THR A 108 -7.34 -11.82 -18.60
CA THR A 108 -6.11 -11.20 -18.09
C THR A 108 -5.29 -12.21 -17.29
N CYS A 109 -3.96 -12.16 -17.41
CA CYS A 109 -3.05 -12.92 -16.56
C CYS A 109 -2.00 -11.99 -15.94
N PRO A 110 -2.13 -11.64 -14.64
CA PRO A 110 -1.12 -10.85 -13.94
C PRO A 110 0.13 -11.69 -13.63
N MET A 111 1.31 -11.11 -13.84
CA MET A 111 2.62 -11.74 -13.62
C MET A 111 3.52 -10.81 -12.79
N GLU A 112 4.08 -11.33 -11.70
CA GLU A 112 4.97 -10.58 -10.77
C GLU A 112 6.44 -11.00 -10.89
N GLY A 113 6.72 -12.25 -11.27
CA GLY A 113 8.08 -12.84 -11.34
C GLY A 113 8.89 -12.40 -12.57
N ILE A 114 9.24 -11.11 -12.64
CA ILE A 114 9.82 -10.50 -13.84
C ILE A 114 11.30 -10.18 -13.64
N ASN A 115 12.12 -10.40 -14.68
CA ASN A 115 13.47 -9.83 -14.75
C ASN A 115 13.37 -8.32 -15.02
N GLN A 116 13.27 -7.52 -13.95
CA GLN A 116 13.06 -6.07 -14.03
C GLN A 116 14.11 -5.36 -14.91
N ARG A 117 15.40 -5.69 -14.77
CA ARG A 117 16.46 -5.04 -15.56
C ARG A 117 16.36 -5.39 -17.03
N GLY A 118 16.12 -6.66 -17.34
CA GLY A 118 15.93 -7.13 -18.72
C GLY A 118 14.70 -6.48 -19.36
N LEU A 119 13.59 -6.39 -18.63
CA LEU A 119 12.36 -5.76 -19.11
C LEU A 119 12.56 -4.27 -19.41
N LEU A 120 13.15 -3.51 -18.48
CA LEU A 120 13.37 -2.08 -18.67
C LEU A 120 14.36 -1.81 -19.82
N SER A 121 15.35 -2.69 -20.00
CA SER A 121 16.28 -2.62 -21.12
C SER A 121 15.61 -2.97 -22.45
N ALA A 122 14.65 -3.91 -22.47
CA ALA A 122 13.94 -4.31 -23.67
C ALA A 122 12.87 -3.28 -24.11
N LEU A 123 12.36 -2.49 -23.16
CA LEU A 123 11.39 -1.42 -23.39
C LEU A 123 12.03 -0.04 -23.63
N ASP A 124 13.37 0.03 -23.74
CA ASP A 124 14.13 1.28 -23.92
C ASP A 124 13.70 2.39 -22.95
N VAL A 125 13.48 2.04 -21.68
CA VAL A 125 13.04 3.03 -20.67
C VAL A 125 14.19 4.01 -20.40
N PRO A 126 13.97 5.34 -20.54
CA PRO A 126 15.04 6.33 -20.58
C PRO A 126 15.88 6.45 -19.29
N GLU A 127 15.33 6.02 -18.15
CA GLU A 127 16.03 6.05 -16.86
C GLU A 127 15.78 4.75 -16.07
N PRO A 128 16.43 3.62 -16.44
CA PRO A 128 16.12 2.30 -15.88
C PRO A 128 16.41 2.18 -14.38
N TRP A 129 17.15 3.13 -13.79
CA TRP A 129 17.38 3.22 -12.34
C TRP A 129 16.26 3.93 -11.57
N ARG A 130 15.40 4.70 -12.24
CA ARG A 130 14.28 5.42 -11.59
C ARG A 130 12.97 4.66 -11.64
N TYR A 131 12.76 3.85 -12.67
CA TYR A 131 11.51 3.12 -12.90
C TYR A 131 11.57 1.69 -12.38
N GLU A 132 10.41 1.19 -11.99
CA GLU A 132 10.21 -0.19 -11.58
C GLU A 132 8.91 -0.73 -12.14
N ALA A 133 8.99 -1.91 -12.76
CA ALA A 133 7.83 -2.67 -13.15
C ALA A 133 7.32 -3.45 -11.94
N ALA A 134 6.17 -3.03 -11.40
CA ALA A 134 5.54 -3.70 -10.27
C ALA A 134 4.88 -5.03 -10.69
N MET A 135 4.33 -5.09 -11.91
CA MET A 135 3.56 -6.21 -12.44
C MET A 135 3.43 -6.04 -13.95
N ILE A 136 3.36 -7.16 -14.69
CA ILE A 136 2.91 -7.19 -16.08
C ILE A 136 1.52 -7.84 -16.09
N VAL A 137 0.60 -7.30 -16.88
CA VAL A 137 -0.71 -7.92 -17.11
C VAL A 137 -0.83 -8.22 -18.58
N SER A 138 -0.84 -9.51 -18.96
CA SER A 138 -1.22 -9.88 -20.32
C SER A 138 -2.73 -9.79 -20.46
N VAL A 139 -3.21 -9.27 -21.58
CA VAL A 139 -4.63 -9.08 -21.87
C VAL A 139 -4.93 -9.59 -23.28
N GLY A 140 -6.04 -10.31 -23.42
CA GLY A 140 -6.44 -10.86 -24.71
C GLY A 140 -7.87 -11.38 -24.70
N LYS A 141 -8.31 -11.90 -25.84
CA LYS A 141 -9.51 -12.72 -25.91
C LYS A 141 -9.13 -14.18 -25.63
N ALA A 142 -10.02 -14.90 -24.96
CA ALA A 142 -9.87 -16.34 -24.81
C ALA A 142 -9.73 -16.99 -26.19
N TYR A 143 -8.81 -17.93 -26.32
CA TYR A 143 -8.76 -18.78 -27.50
C TYR A 143 -10.03 -19.64 -27.54
N SER A 144 -10.68 -19.72 -28.70
CA SER A 144 -11.96 -20.44 -28.87
C SER A 144 -11.83 -21.66 -29.79
N GLY A 145 -10.65 -22.29 -29.85
CA GLY A 145 -10.37 -23.39 -30.76
C GLY A 145 -10.70 -24.76 -30.15
N GLY A 146 -11.62 -25.49 -30.78
CA GLY A 146 -11.82 -26.94 -30.59
C GLY A 146 -12.84 -27.36 -29.53
N ALA A 147 -13.47 -28.53 -29.73
CA ALA A 147 -14.55 -29.08 -28.91
C ALA A 147 -14.16 -29.44 -27.44
N SER A 148 -12.89 -29.28 -27.08
CA SER A 148 -12.34 -29.44 -25.75
C SER A 148 -12.06 -28.07 -25.13
N ASN A 149 -12.48 -27.82 -23.88
CA ASN A 149 -12.13 -26.60 -23.12
C ASN A 149 -10.64 -26.57 -22.68
N GLU A 150 -9.78 -27.31 -23.38
CA GLU A 150 -8.34 -27.40 -23.15
C GLU A 150 -7.64 -26.55 -24.20
N ASP A 151 -6.72 -25.69 -23.76
CA ASP A 151 -5.87 -24.94 -24.68
C ASP A 151 -4.78 -25.82 -25.32
N ASP A 152 -4.02 -25.26 -26.26
CA ASP A 152 -2.94 -25.97 -26.97
C ASP A 152 -1.81 -26.45 -26.03
N VAL A 153 -1.82 -26.03 -24.76
CA VAL A 153 -0.89 -26.49 -23.71
C VAL A 153 -1.53 -27.51 -22.75
N GLY A 154 -2.75 -27.99 -23.05
CA GLY A 154 -3.45 -29.02 -22.29
C GLY A 154 -4.06 -28.53 -20.97
N MET A 155 -4.21 -27.22 -20.80
CA MET A 155 -4.80 -26.62 -19.61
C MET A 155 -6.29 -26.38 -19.80
N ALA A 156 -7.11 -27.01 -18.96
CA ALA A 156 -8.54 -26.79 -18.94
C ALA A 156 -8.87 -25.39 -18.41
N HIS A 157 -9.47 -24.54 -19.25
CA HIS A 157 -9.93 -23.23 -18.83
C HIS A 157 -11.27 -23.33 -18.08
N PRO A 158 -11.49 -22.50 -17.05
CA PRO A 158 -12.78 -22.43 -16.39
C PRO A 158 -13.85 -21.93 -17.37
N ASP A 159 -15.04 -22.54 -17.32
CA ASP A 159 -16.20 -22.15 -18.13
C ASP A 159 -16.51 -20.65 -17.93
N PRO A 160 -16.65 -19.85 -19.00
CA PRO A 160 -17.00 -18.43 -18.90
C PRO A 160 -18.33 -18.15 -18.18
N ARG A 161 -19.19 -19.16 -17.94
CA ARG A 161 -20.54 -18.98 -17.37
C ARG A 161 -20.65 -19.14 -15.86
N GLY A 162 -19.61 -19.53 -15.13
CA GLY A 162 -19.76 -19.61 -13.67
C GLY A 162 -18.67 -20.37 -12.94
N VAL A 163 -18.79 -20.33 -11.62
CA VAL A 163 -17.94 -20.96 -10.60
C VAL A 163 -17.81 -22.47 -10.88
N GLY A 164 -16.94 -22.82 -11.81
CA GLY A 164 -16.70 -24.19 -12.21
C GLY A 164 -15.73 -24.91 -11.29
N ALA A 165 -15.65 -26.23 -11.45
CA ALA A 165 -14.73 -27.12 -10.76
C ALA A 165 -13.24 -26.68 -10.85
N ASN A 166 -12.90 -25.84 -11.83
CA ASN A 166 -11.54 -25.35 -12.10
C ASN A 166 -11.26 -23.95 -11.52
N SER A 167 -12.14 -23.41 -10.67
CA SER A 167 -11.87 -22.14 -9.99
C SER A 167 -10.71 -22.28 -9.00
N THR A 168 -9.82 -21.28 -8.94
CA THR A 168 -8.71 -21.29 -7.97
C THR A 168 -9.26 -21.35 -6.55
N PRO A 169 -8.78 -22.27 -5.69
CA PRO A 169 -9.27 -22.38 -4.33
C PRO A 169 -9.07 -21.04 -3.60
N ARG A 170 -10.13 -20.57 -2.94
CA ARG A 170 -10.10 -19.39 -2.08
C ARG A 170 -10.25 -19.85 -0.64
N PHE A 171 -9.54 -19.19 0.28
CA PHE A 171 -9.75 -19.47 1.69
C PHE A 171 -11.15 -19.04 2.11
N SER A 172 -11.74 -19.73 3.09
CA SER A 172 -13.04 -19.36 3.64
C SER A 172 -12.96 -18.03 4.38
N LEU A 173 -14.08 -17.30 4.46
CA LEU A 173 -14.16 -16.01 5.15
C LEU A 173 -13.66 -16.10 6.61
N ASP A 174 -13.97 -17.22 7.27
CA ASP A 174 -13.58 -17.52 8.65
C ASP A 174 -12.06 -17.53 8.86
N SER A 175 -11.27 -17.77 7.80
CA SER A 175 -9.80 -17.74 7.88
C SER A 175 -9.21 -16.32 7.90
N TYR A 176 -9.93 -15.33 7.35
CA TYR A 176 -9.48 -13.94 7.24
C TYR A 176 -9.99 -13.08 8.38
N LEU A 177 -11.17 -13.40 8.89
CA LEU A 177 -11.68 -12.78 10.10
C LEU A 177 -10.81 -13.29 11.25
N LEU A 178 -9.92 -12.43 11.75
CA LEU A 178 -9.37 -12.56 13.10
C LEU A 178 -10.56 -12.60 14.04
N SER A 179 -11.06 -13.79 14.31
CA SER A 179 -12.23 -13.99 15.14
C SER A 179 -11.87 -13.45 16.51
N SER A 180 -12.44 -12.29 16.86
CA SER A 180 -12.62 -11.97 18.26
C SER A 180 -13.47 -13.12 18.81
N PRO A 181 -13.02 -13.86 19.83
CA PRO A 181 -13.70 -15.06 20.32
C PRO A 181 -15.11 -14.82 20.88
N LYS A 182 -15.63 -13.58 20.81
CA LYS A 182 -16.94 -13.17 21.33
C LYS A 182 -18.07 -13.15 20.28
N LEU A 183 -17.81 -13.41 19.00
CA LEU A 183 -18.84 -13.33 17.93
C LEU A 183 -19.24 -14.69 17.32
N GLN A 184 -18.74 -15.81 17.84
CA GLN A 184 -19.30 -17.11 17.50
C GLN A 184 -20.64 -17.28 18.24
N ALA A 185 -21.72 -16.85 17.60
CA ALA A 185 -23.05 -17.27 18.00
C ALA A 185 -23.15 -18.81 17.91
N PRO A 186 -23.84 -19.47 18.85
CA PRO A 186 -23.95 -20.92 18.86
C PRO A 186 -24.64 -21.39 17.58
N ARG A 187 -23.94 -22.23 16.81
CA ARG A 187 -24.53 -22.94 15.66
C ARG A 187 -25.59 -23.90 16.21
N THR A 188 -26.87 -23.64 15.91
CA THR A 188 -27.93 -24.61 16.15
C THR A 188 -27.75 -25.79 15.19
N PRO A 189 -27.73 -27.04 15.68
CA PRO A 189 -27.65 -28.21 14.81
C PRO A 189 -28.96 -28.35 14.02
N SER A 190 -28.82 -28.54 12.70
CA SER A 190 -29.88 -29.00 11.79
C SER A 190 -29.73 -30.49 11.54
#